data_AF-K9TPH1-F1
#
_entry.id   AF-K9TPH1-F1
#
_cell.length_a   1.000
_cell.length_b   1.000
_cell.length_c   1.000
_cell.angle_alpha   90.00
_cell.angle_beta   90.00
_cell.angle_gamma   90.00
#
_symmetry.space_group_name_H-M   'P 1'
#
loop_
_entity.id
_entity.type
_entity.pdbx_description
1 polymer ?
#
loop_
_entity_poly.entity_id
_entity_poly.type
_entity_poly.pdbx_seq_one_letter_code
_entity_poly.pdbx_strand_id
1 'polypeptide(L)'
;MPFLSPMEELIQEEAREQGRQEGMVESLLQILQIRFGELPPEVLEAVHGIEEMDILNLLFREAIAIASLAEFQVFLTSVKTSVE
;
A
#
# COMPACT_ATOMS: atom_id res chain seq x y z
N MET A 1 26.49 21.45 16.78
CA MET A 1 25.66 20.37 16.19
C MET A 1 24.28 20.53 16.78
N PRO A 2 23.20 20.60 15.98
CA PRO A 2 21.86 20.58 16.55
C PRO A 2 21.69 19.19 17.18
N PHE A 3 21.54 19.14 18.49
CA PHE A 3 21.12 17.94 19.20
C PHE A 3 19.62 17.84 18.94
N LEU A 4 19.20 16.97 18.01
CA LEU A 4 17.80 16.59 17.93
C LEU A 4 17.45 15.99 19.29
N SER A 5 16.40 16.51 19.91
CA SER A 5 15.78 15.90 21.08
C SER A 5 15.38 14.47 20.72
N PRO A 6 15.43 13.49 21.64
CA PRO A 6 14.93 12.14 21.41
C PRO A 6 13.50 12.10 20.83
N MET A 7 12.67 13.09 21.17
CA MET A 7 11.34 13.26 20.57
C MET A 7 11.39 13.66 19.09
N GLU A 8 12.31 14.54 18.70
CA GLU A 8 12.45 14.96 17.31
C GLU A 8 13.03 13.83 16.43
N GLU A 9 13.91 12.99 17.00
CA GLU A 9 14.39 11.77 16.32
C GLU A 9 13.25 10.77 16.09
N LEU A 10 12.41 10.53 17.12
CA LEU A 10 11.22 9.66 17.01
C LEU A 10 10.22 10.18 15.97
N ILE A 11 9.86 11.47 16.01
CA ILE A 11 8.95 12.08 15.03
C ILE A 11 9.50 11.94 13.60
N GLN A 12 10.82 12.08 13.43
CA GLN A 12 11.45 11.95 12.11
C GLN A 12 11.44 10.50 11.61
N GLU A 13 11.59 9.53 12.51
CA GLU A 13 11.53 8.11 12.19
C GLU A 13 10.11 7.69 11.79
N GLU A 14 9.11 8.04 12.60
CA GLU A 14 7.69 7.79 12.31
C GLU A 14 7.25 8.44 10.99
N ALA A 15 7.63 9.71 10.76
CA ALA A 15 7.31 10.40 9.50
C ALA A 15 7.93 9.74 8.27
N ARG A 16 9.13 9.15 8.40
CA ARG A 16 9.76 8.39 7.31
C ARG A 16 9.07 7.07 7.05
N GLU A 17 8.59 6.39 8.09
CA GLU A 17 7.85 5.14 7.95
C GLU A 17 6.49 5.37 7.29
N GLN A 18 5.74 6.37 7.76
CA GLN A 18 4.47 6.78 7.14
C GLN A 18 4.66 7.16 5.67
N GLY A 19 5.64 8.02 5.35
CA GLY A 19 5.89 8.40 3.96
C GLY A 19 6.32 7.23 3.06
N ARG A 20 6.98 6.20 3.62
CA ARG A 20 7.32 4.98 2.87
C ARG A 20 6.07 4.15 2.56
N GLN A 21 5.18 4.02 3.53
CA GLN A 21 3.93 3.29 3.37
C GLN A 21 3.00 3.99 2.37
N GLU A 22 2.77 5.29 2.54
CA GLU A 22 1.97 6.11 1.62
C GLU A 22 2.54 6.05 0.20
N GLY A 23 3.86 6.20 0.04
CA GLY A 23 4.50 6.10 -1.28
C GLY A 23 4.34 4.72 -1.93
N MET A 24 4.31 3.65 -1.14
CA MET A 24 4.06 2.29 -1.65
C MET A 24 2.61 2.13 -2.12
N VAL A 25 1.65 2.61 -1.34
CA VAL A 25 0.23 2.64 -1.69
C VAL A 25 0.02 3.41 -2.99
N GLU A 26 0.54 4.64 -3.08
CA GLU A 26 0.44 5.46 -4.28
C GLU A 26 1.06 4.79 -5.50
N SER A 27 2.24 4.19 -5.35
CA SER A 27 2.92 3.47 -6.43
C SER A 27 2.10 2.28 -6.92
N LEU A 28 1.51 1.52 -6.01
CA LEU A 28 0.64 0.39 -6.32
C LEU A 28 -0.60 0.85 -7.10
N LEU A 29 -1.26 1.90 -6.64
CA LEU A 29 -2.43 2.47 -7.31
C LEU A 29 -2.09 2.99 -8.71
N GLN A 30 -0.94 3.65 -8.87
CA GLN A 30 -0.49 4.10 -10.20
C GLN A 30 -0.26 2.92 -11.15
N ILE A 31 0.38 1.84 -10.70
CA ILE A 31 0.57 0.64 -11.53
C ILE A 31 -0.78 0.04 -11.92
N LEU A 32 -1.68 -0.12 -10.95
CA LEU A 32 -3.02 -0.65 -11.21
C LEU A 32 -3.77 0.24 -12.20
N GLN A 33 -3.64 1.56 -12.09
CA GLN A 33 -4.28 2.51 -13.00
C GLN A 33 -3.68 2.46 -14.42
N ILE A 34 -2.36 2.30 -14.54
CA ILE A 34 -1.68 2.15 -15.83
C ILE A 34 -2.05 0.81 -16.50
N ARG A 35 -2.12 -0.27 -15.73
CA ARG A 35 -2.37 -1.62 -16.25
C ARG A 35 -3.84 -1.88 -16.56
N PHE A 36 -4.74 -1.41 -15.69
CA PHE A 36 -6.15 -1.75 -15.73
C PHE A 36 -7.06 -0.55 -16.05
N GLY A 37 -6.54 0.68 -16.04
CA GLY A 37 -7.31 1.89 -16.32
C GLY A 37 -8.02 2.41 -15.06
N GLU A 38 -9.33 2.67 -15.17
CA GLU A 38 -10.10 3.18 -14.03
C GLU A 38 -10.22 2.13 -12.92
N LEU A 39 -9.79 2.51 -11.72
CA LEU A 39 -9.88 1.66 -10.53
C LEU A 39 -11.18 1.96 -9.78
N PRO A 40 -11.93 0.94 -9.37
CA PRO A 40 -13.12 1.14 -8.56
C PRO A 40 -12.72 1.70 -7.17
N PRO A 41 -13.57 2.54 -6.56
CA PRO A 41 -13.30 3.14 -5.26
C PRO A 41 -13.09 2.09 -4.17
N GLU A 42 -13.75 0.93 -4.29
CA GLU A 42 -13.58 -0.20 -3.37
C GLU A 42 -12.12 -0.70 -3.30
N VAL A 43 -11.40 -0.69 -4.44
CA VAL A 43 -9.98 -1.09 -4.47
C VAL A 43 -9.10 0.01 -3.89
N LEU A 44 -9.41 1.28 -4.16
CA LEU A 44 -8.68 2.42 -3.60
C LEU A 44 -8.75 2.40 -2.07
N GLU A 45 -9.97 2.32 -1.52
CA GLU A 45 -10.18 2.28 -0.08
C GLU A 45 -9.57 1.03 0.55
N ALA A 46 -9.67 -0.12 -0.12
CA ALA A 46 -9.08 -1.34 0.38
C ALA A 46 -7.55 -1.28 0.45
N VAL A 47 -6.88 -0.71 -0.57
CA VAL A 47 -5.42 -0.56 -0.56
C VAL A 47 -4.99 0.47 0.48
N HIS A 48 -5.71 1.59 0.60
CA HIS A 48 -5.43 2.63 1.60
C HIS A 48 -5.59 2.12 3.05
N GLY A 49 -6.51 1.19 3.28
CA GLY A 49 -6.75 0.60 4.60
C GLY A 49 -5.69 -0.42 5.05
N ILE A 50 -4.67 -0.71 4.22
CA ILE A 50 -3.64 -1.69 4.56
C ILE A 50 -2.47 -1.00 5.25
N GLU A 51 -2.30 -1.35 6.53
CA GLU A 51 -1.20 -0.84 7.37
C GLU A 51 0.02 -1.76 7.37
N GLU A 52 -0.13 -3.01 6.94
CA GLU A 52 0.95 -3.99 6.89
C GLU A 52 1.81 -3.85 5.63
N MET A 53 3.10 -3.55 5.83
CA MET A 53 4.06 -3.40 4.74
C MET A 53 4.32 -4.70 3.96
N ASP A 54 4.26 -5.86 4.62
CA ASP A 54 4.38 -7.16 3.95
C ASP A 54 3.22 -7.43 3.01
N ILE A 55 1.99 -7.07 3.42
CA ILE A 55 0.79 -7.17 2.58
C ILE A 55 0.89 -6.23 1.38
N LEU A 56 1.31 -4.97 1.59
CA LEU A 56 1.51 -4.02 0.50
C LEU A 56 2.55 -4.49 -0.52
N ASN A 57 3.66 -5.08 -0.06
CA ASN A 57 4.67 -5.67 -0.95
C ASN A 57 4.12 -6.86 -1.74
N LEU A 58 3.32 -7.72 -1.10
CA LEU A 58 2.68 -8.86 -1.75
C LEU A 58 1.71 -8.37 -2.83
N LEU A 59 0.85 -7.41 -2.49
CA LEU A 59 -0.07 -6.79 -3.44
C LEU A 59 0.67 -6.11 -4.59
N PHE A 60 1.81 -5.47 -4.35
CA PHE A 60 2.59 -4.84 -5.40
C PHE A 60 3.10 -5.84 -6.42
N ARG A 61 3.58 -7.01 -5.95
CA ARG A 61 4.02 -8.11 -6.83
C ARG A 61 2.86 -8.67 -7.62
N GLU A 62 1.73 -8.94 -6.96
CA GLU A 62 0.53 -9.47 -7.61
C GLU A 62 -0.09 -8.47 -8.59
N ALA A 63 -0.05 -7.18 -8.28
CA ALA A 63 -0.47 -6.09 -9.16
C ALA A 63 0.34 -6.02 -10.46
N ILE A 64 1.51 -6.66 -10.54
CA ILE A 64 2.30 -6.79 -11.77
C ILE A 64 2.08 -8.17 -12.42
N ALA A 65 1.96 -9.23 -11.61
CA ALA A 65 1.83 -10.60 -12.09
C ALA A 65 0.44 -10.93 -12.67
N ILE A 66 -0.63 -10.43 -12.05
CA ILE A 66 -2.01 -10.76 -12.40
C ILE A 66 -2.40 -10.10 -13.73
N ALA A 67 -3.14 -10.82 -14.59
CA ALA A 67 -3.50 -10.33 -15.93
C ALA A 67 -4.75 -9.44 -15.96
N SER A 68 -5.58 -9.46 -14.91
CA SER A 68 -6.86 -8.75 -14.87
C SER A 68 -7.17 -8.10 -13.52
N LEU A 69 -7.93 -7.01 -13.55
CA LEU A 69 -8.38 -6.31 -12.33
C LEU A 69 -9.31 -7.19 -11.46
N ALA A 70 -10.12 -8.05 -12.09
CA ALA A 70 -11.04 -8.94 -11.39
C ALA A 70 -10.29 -9.96 -10.52
N GLU A 71 -9.22 -10.56 -11.03
CA GLU A 71 -8.37 -11.46 -10.26
C GLU A 71 -7.67 -10.74 -9.10
N PHE A 72 -7.23 -9.49 -9.32
CA PHE A 72 -6.65 -8.67 -8.27
C PHE A 72 -7.65 -8.39 -7.14
N GLN A 73 -8.91 -8.10 -7.45
CA GLN A 73 -9.95 -7.88 -6.44
C GLN A 73 -10.24 -9.13 -5.61
N VAL A 74 -10.26 -10.31 -6.23
CA VAL A 74 -10.43 -11.58 -5.52
C VAL A 74 -9.24 -11.81 -4.58
N PHE A 75 -8.03 -11.57 -5.06
CA PHE A 75 -6.82 -11.68 -4.24
C PHE A 75 -6.86 -10.72 -3.04
N LEU A 76 -7.18 -9.45 -3.29
CA LEU A 76 -7.28 -8.43 -2.25
C LEU A 76 -8.35 -8.78 -1.20
N THR A 77 -9.48 -9.34 -1.63
CA THR A 77 -10.53 -9.83 -0.72
C THR A 77 -10.02 -11.00 0.11
N SER A 78 -9.32 -11.97 -0.50
CA SER A 78 -8.74 -13.11 0.21
C SER A 78 -7.73 -12.69 1.27
N VAL A 79 -6.92 -11.67 0.96
CA VAL A 79 -5.94 -11.13 1.90
C VAL A 79 -6.65 -10.44 3.07
N LYS A 80 -7.67 -9.63 2.79
CA LYS A 80 -8.46 -8.95 3.83
C LYS A 80 -9.15 -9.94 4.77
N THR A 81 -9.76 -11.01 4.24
CA THR A 81 -10.45 -12.02 5.06
C THR A 81 -9.50 -12.83 5.94
N SER A 82 -8.20 -12.88 5.64
CA SER A 82 -7.22 -13.60 6.47
C SER A 82 -6.76 -12.83 7.71
N VAL A 83 -7.18 -11.56 7.85
CA VAL A 83 -6.80 -10.66 8.96
C VAL A 83 -7.99 -10.39 9.90
N GLU A 84 -9.15 -11.00 9.67
CA GLU A 84 -10.33 -10.97 10.58
C GLU A 84 -10.37 -12.13 11.57
#